data_AF-A0A847CQU0-F1
#
_entry.id   AF-A0A847CQU0-F1
#
_cell.length_a   1.000
_cell.length_b   1.000
_cell.length_c   1.000
_cell.angle_alpha   90.00
_cell.angle_beta   90.00
_cell.angle_gamma   90.00
#
_symmetry.space_group_name_H-M   'P 1'
#
loop_
_entity.id
_entity.type
_entity.pdbx_description
1 polymer ?
#
loop_
_entity_poly.entity_id
_entity_poly.type
_entity_poly.pdbx_seq_one_letter_code
_entity_poly.pdbx_strand_id
1 'polypeptide(L)'
;RWLLEKNLKMYAVAFAVDHAGDIYLDGRLPLQSVTVAELDRLLGSVLQYADESFNVILELGFARSIRKEWQWREERGEPTANLGAFKHLRPGG
;
A
#
# COMPACT_ATOMS: atom_id res chain seq x y z
N ARG A 1 -7.80 -8.50 6.87
CA ARG A 1 -7.01 -9.24 7.88
C ARG A 1 -5.58 -8.72 7.97
N TRP A 2 -4.78 -8.79 6.91
CA TRP A 2 -3.38 -8.33 6.90
C TRP A 2 -3.20 -6.88 7.42
N LEU A 3 -4.04 -5.95 6.96
CA LEU A 3 -4.04 -4.54 7.43
C LEU A 3 -4.16 -4.44 8.97
N LEU A 4 -5.08 -5.21 9.56
CA LEU A 4 -5.31 -5.22 11.01
C LEU A 4 -4.13 -5.86 11.77
N GLU A 5 -3.49 -6.88 11.20
CA GLU A 5 -2.30 -7.50 11.78
C GLU A 5 -1.07 -6.56 11.71
N LYS A 6 -0.95 -5.77 10.64
CA LYS A 6 0.11 -4.75 10.50
C LYS A 6 -0.09 -3.61 11.49
N ASN A 7 -1.33 -3.17 11.74
CA ASN A 7 -1.65 -2.12 12.73
C ASN A 7 -1.06 -2.39 14.13
N LEU A 8 -0.94 -3.66 14.55
CA LEU A 8 -0.37 -4.02 15.85
C LEU A 8 1.12 -3.66 16.00
N LYS A 9 1.81 -3.38 14.89
CA LYS A 9 3.25 -3.11 14.84
C LYS A 9 3.55 -1.68 14.40
N MET A 10 2.53 -0.86 14.19
CA MET A 10 2.67 0.49 13.64
C MET A 10 2.78 1.52 14.76
N TYR A 11 3.53 2.58 14.48
CA TYR A 11 3.69 3.73 15.37
C TYR A 11 2.78 4.86 14.92
N ALA A 12 2.01 5.41 15.88
CA ALA A 12 1.20 6.63 15.79
C ALA A 12 0.10 6.70 14.71
N VAL A 13 0.16 5.85 13.69
CA VAL A 13 -0.86 5.71 12.65
C VAL A 13 -1.30 4.25 12.51
N ALA A 14 -2.48 4.05 11.95
CA ALA A 14 -3.05 2.75 11.64
C ALA A 14 -3.75 2.78 10.29
N PHE A 15 -3.79 1.64 9.60
CA PHE A 15 -4.66 1.46 8.44
C PHE A 15 -6.12 1.51 8.87
N ALA A 16 -6.89 2.27 8.09
CA ALA A 16 -8.34 2.35 8.20
C ALA A 16 -8.95 2.32 6.80
N VAL A 17 -10.27 2.06 6.77
CA VAL A 17 -11.05 1.93 5.53
C VAL A 17 -12.32 2.74 5.70
N ASP A 18 -12.67 3.49 4.65
CA ASP A 18 -13.85 4.35 4.69
C ASP A 18 -15.08 3.60 4.16
N HIS A 19 -16.18 4.32 3.96
CA HIS A 19 -17.40 3.73 3.43
C HIS A 19 -17.30 3.34 1.94
N ALA A 20 -16.44 4.02 1.17
CA ALA A 20 -16.21 3.70 -0.24
C ALA A 20 -15.27 2.51 -0.42
N GLY A 21 -14.55 2.11 0.63
CA GLY A 21 -13.56 1.04 0.61
C GLY A 21 -12.14 1.54 0.38
N ASP A 22 -11.92 2.86 0.43
CA ASP A 22 -10.59 3.44 0.27
C ASP A 22 -9.75 3.20 1.53
N ILE A 23 -8.49 2.83 1.32
CA ILE A 23 -7.55 2.52 2.39
C ILE A 23 -6.70 3.76 2.68
N TYR A 24 -6.63 4.15 3.96
CA TYR A 24 -5.85 5.29 4.42
C TYR A 24 -5.05 4.97 5.67
N LEU A 25 -4.05 5.80 5.95
CA LEU A 25 -3.35 5.86 7.23
C LEU A 25 -3.97 6.98 8.08
N ASP A 26 -4.56 6.62 9.22
CA ASP A 26 -5.13 7.56 10.19
C ASP A 26 -4.27 7.62 11.44
N GLY A 27 -4.10 8.82 12.00
CA GLY A 27 -3.34 9.04 13.21
C GLY A 27 -3.95 10.17 14.04
N ARG A 28 -3.89 10.02 15.36
CA ARG A 28 -4.37 11.04 16.31
C ARG A 28 -3.30 11.30 17.34
N LEU A 29 -2.98 12.57 17.53
CA LEU A 29 -2.00 13.02 18.50
C LEU A 29 -2.55 14.16 19.37
N PRO A 30 -2.23 14.20 20.67
CA PRO A 30 -2.48 15.37 21.50
C PRO A 30 -1.76 16.60 20.95
N LEU A 31 -2.38 17.78 21.06
CA LEU A 31 -1.78 19.03 20.57
C LEU A 31 -0.40 19.31 21.19
N GLN A 32 -0.22 19.00 22.47
CA GLN A 32 1.06 19.16 23.18
C GLN A 32 2.20 18.28 22.62
N SER A 33 1.87 17.21 21.88
CA SER A 33 2.84 16.33 21.23
C SER A 33 3.27 16.85 19.85
N VAL A 34 2.65 17.92 19.34
CA VAL A 34 2.98 18.53 18.04
C VAL A 34 4.28 19.31 18.15
N THR A 35 5.39 18.57 18.11
CA THR A 35 6.75 19.11 18.06
C THR A 35 7.39 18.77 16.72
N VAL A 36 8.41 19.51 16.30
CA VAL A 36 9.12 19.25 15.03
C VAL A 36 9.65 17.81 14.98
N ALA A 37 10.25 17.34 16.06
CA ALA A 37 10.82 15.99 16.13
C ALA A 37 9.74 14.90 16.07
N GLU A 38 8.56 15.13 16.67
CA GLU A 38 7.48 14.15 16.63
C GLU A 38 6.79 14.12 15.27
N LEU A 39 6.61 15.29 14.64
CA LEU A 39 6.07 15.38 13.28
C LEU A 39 6.98 14.70 12.26
N ASP A 40 8.30 14.87 12.38
CA ASP A 40 9.27 14.19 11.52
C ASP A 40 9.16 12.66 11.63
N ARG A 41 9.10 12.13 12.86
CA ARG A 41 8.90 10.68 13.08
C ARG A 41 7.57 10.20 12.55
N LEU A 42 6.49 10.96 12.75
CA LEU A 42 5.15 10.61 12.29
C LEU A 42 5.11 10.54 10.75
N LEU A 43 5.61 11.57 10.07
CA LEU A 43 5.65 11.62 8.61
C LEU A 43 6.59 10.55 8.03
N GLY A 44 7.72 10.29 8.67
CA GLY A 44 8.60 9.18 8.30
C GLY A 44 7.91 7.82 8.44
N SER A 45 7.14 7.62 9.52
CA SER A 45 6.34 6.41 9.71
C SER A 45 5.27 6.26 8.63
N VAL A 46 4.56 7.34 8.28
CA VAL A 46 3.56 7.35 7.20
C VAL A 46 4.20 6.95 5.87
N LEU A 47 5.32 7.57 5.50
CA LEU A 47 6.04 7.25 4.27
C LEU A 47 6.46 5.78 4.24
N GLN A 48 7.09 5.30 5.31
CA GLN A 48 7.53 3.92 5.41
C GLN A 48 6.38 2.93 5.27
N TYR A 49 5.27 3.15 5.99
CA TYR A 49 4.14 2.23 5.96
C TYR A 49 3.40 2.25 4.62
N ALA A 50 3.32 3.42 3.97
CA ALA A 50 2.77 3.52 2.63
C ALA A 50 3.64 2.71 1.64
N ASP A 51 4.94 2.96 1.59
CA ASP A 51 5.85 2.32 0.65
C ASP A 51 5.94 0.80 0.85
N GLU A 52 6.15 0.34 2.08
CA GLU A 52 6.28 -1.09 2.38
C GLU A 52 4.99 -1.88 2.11
N SER A 53 3.84 -1.24 2.31
CA SER A 53 2.54 -1.93 2.25
C SER A 53 1.90 -1.84 0.87
N PHE A 54 2.31 -0.89 0.01
CA PHE A 54 1.66 -0.59 -1.25
C PHE A 54 1.47 -1.80 -2.15
N ASN A 55 2.57 -2.48 -2.52
CA ASN A 55 2.50 -3.64 -3.42
C ASN A 55 1.74 -4.81 -2.79
N VAL A 56 1.91 -5.03 -1.48
CA VAL A 56 1.20 -6.09 -0.76
C VAL A 56 -0.31 -5.86 -0.80
N ILE A 57 -0.76 -4.63 -0.54
CA ILE A 57 -2.17 -4.25 -0.58
C ILE A 57 -2.73 -4.37 -2.00
N LEU A 58 -2.00 -3.87 -3.01
CA LEU A 58 -2.40 -4.01 -4.41
C LEU A 58 -2.54 -5.47 -4.81
N GLU A 59 -1.61 -6.32 -4.43
CA GLU A 59 -1.68 -7.73 -4.73
C GLU A 59 -2.89 -8.40 -4.05
N LEU A 60 -3.11 -8.15 -2.75
CA LEU A 60 -4.23 -8.70 -2.00
C LEU A 60 -5.59 -8.29 -2.58
N GLY A 61 -5.73 -7.05 -3.05
CA GLY A 61 -6.99 -6.51 -3.59
C GLY A 61 -7.18 -6.72 -5.09
N PHE A 62 -6.10 -6.79 -5.86
CA PHE A 62 -6.14 -6.63 -7.32
C PHE A 62 -5.36 -7.71 -8.11
N ALA A 63 -4.89 -8.80 -7.48
CA ALA A 63 -4.13 -9.85 -8.19
C ALA A 63 -4.80 -10.37 -9.49
N ARG A 64 -6.14 -10.44 -9.54
CA ARG A 64 -6.86 -10.83 -10.76
C ARG A 64 -6.78 -9.75 -11.84
N SER A 65 -6.95 -8.49 -11.48
CA SER A 65 -6.86 -7.36 -12.40
C SER A 65 -5.44 -7.19 -12.91
N ILE A 66 -4.43 -7.34 -12.05
CA ILE A 66 -3.00 -7.30 -12.43
C ILE A 66 -2.67 -8.41 -13.45
N ARG A 67 -3.20 -9.64 -13.26
CA ARG A 67 -3.06 -10.73 -14.25
C ARG A 67 -3.64 -10.39 -15.61
N LYS A 68 -4.84 -9.79 -15.63
CA LYS A 68 -5.48 -9.35 -16.88
C LYS A 68 -4.71 -8.23 -17.55
N GLU A 69 -4.18 -7.29 -16.77
CA GLU A 69 -3.33 -6.20 -17.27
C GLU A 69 -2.05 -6.74 -17.91
N TRP A 70 -1.41 -7.74 -17.31
CA TRP A 70 -0.28 -8.45 -17.93
C TRP A 70 -0.65 -9.01 -19.31
N GLN A 71 -1.71 -9.82 -19.38
CA GLN A 71 -2.22 -10.39 -20.64
C GLN A 71 -2.46 -9.31 -21.69
N TRP A 72 -3.22 -8.27 -21.32
CA TRP A 72 -3.59 -7.19 -22.23
C TRP A 72 -2.37 -6.45 -22.78
N ARG A 73 -1.35 -6.19 -21.94
CA ARG A 73 -0.13 -5.53 -22.39
C ARG A 73 0.70 -6.41 -23.31
N GLU A 74 0.84 -7.69 -23.00
CA GLU A 74 1.61 -8.62 -23.83
C GLU A 74 0.99 -8.85 -25.20
N GLU A 75 -0.33 -9.03 -25.28
CA GLU A 75 -1.06 -9.20 -26.53
C GLU A 75 -0.94 -7.98 -27.46
N ARG A 76 -0.72 -6.80 -26.88
CA ARG A 76 -0.67 -5.51 -27.61
C ARG A 76 0.73 -4.94 -27.77
N GLY A 77 1.75 -5.57 -27.20
CA GLY A 77 3.12 -5.05 -27.22
C GLY A 77 3.32 -3.79 -26.36
N GLU A 78 2.49 -3.57 -25.35
CA GLU A 78 2.57 -2.42 -24.45
C GLU A 78 3.68 -2.58 -23.38
N PRO A 79 4.29 -1.47 -22.89
CA PRO A 79 5.36 -1.56 -21.90
C PRO A 79 4.92 -2.17 -20.56
N THR A 80 5.66 -3.15 -20.03
CA THR A 80 5.33 -3.85 -18.77
C THR A 80 6.15 -3.41 -17.55
N ALA A 81 6.94 -2.33 -17.67
CA ALA A 81 7.85 -1.88 -16.61
C ALA A 81 7.16 -1.66 -15.25
N ASN A 82 5.97 -1.06 -15.25
CA ASN A 82 5.20 -0.78 -14.03
C ASN A 82 4.64 -2.05 -13.35
N LEU A 83 4.58 -3.17 -14.08
CA LEU A 83 4.18 -4.47 -13.52
C LEU A 83 5.37 -5.24 -12.93
N GLY A 84 6.57 -4.63 -12.93
CA GLY A 84 7.81 -5.29 -12.51
C GLY A 84 7.77 -5.85 -11.08
N ALA A 85 7.08 -5.18 -10.16
CA ALA A 85 6.88 -5.65 -8.79
C ALA A 85 5.94 -6.87 -8.69
N PHE A 86 5.19 -7.16 -9.76
CA PHE A 86 4.17 -8.22 -9.83
C PHE A 86 4.51 -9.27 -10.90
N LYS A 87 5.81 -9.48 -11.20
CA LYS A 87 6.26 -10.44 -12.22
C LYS A 87 5.80 -11.88 -11.93
N HIS A 88 5.65 -12.26 -10.67
CA HIS A 88 5.14 -13.56 -10.26
C HIS A 88 3.64 -13.76 -10.58
N LEU A 89 2.93 -12.68 -10.92
CA LEU A 89 1.55 -12.72 -11.41
C LEU A 89 1.48 -12.73 -12.94
N ARG A 90 2.61 -12.81 -13.66
CA ARG A 90 2.62 -12.88 -15.12
C ARG A 90 2.01 -14.21 -15.60
N PRO A 91 1.01 -14.21 -16.49
CA PRO A 91 0.42 -15.43 -17.03
C PRO A 91 1.43 -16.28 -17.82
N GLY A 92 1.45 -17.58 -17.58
CA GLY A 92 2.37 -18.51 -18.26
C GLY A 92 3.81 -18.51 -17.72
N GLY A 93 4.04 -17.88 -16.57
CA GLY A 93 5.26 -18.01 -15.75
C GLY A 93 5.08 -18.96 -14.58
#